data_AF-A0A7Y7M5F3-F1
#
_entry.id   AF-A0A7Y7M5F3-F1
#
_cell.length_a   1.000
_cell.length_b   1.000
_cell.length_c   1.000
_cell.angle_alpha   90.00
_cell.angle_beta   90.00
_cell.angle_gamma   90.00
#
_symmetry.space_group_name_H-M   'P 1'
#
loop_
_entity.id
_entity.type
_entity.pdbx_description
1 polymer ?
#
loop_
_entity_poly.entity_id
_entity_poly.type
_entity_poly.pdbx_seq_one_letter_code
_entity_poly.pdbx_strand_id
1 'polypeptide(L)'
;VHAALVSLPCWELFARQDAAYRDQVLGQAPRIGIEAASAFGWERWLGPGGAFIGMEDFGETAPASELYRRLGITAERICDTAMRLIGETGRDFPSPSGQKAESGRAQPRPTARKG
;
A
#
# COMPACT_ATOMS: atom_id res chain seq x y z
N VAL A 1 16.77 8.63 -3.82
CA VAL A 1 16.15 7.69 -2.86
C VAL A 1 16.27 6.30 -3.44
N HIS A 2 16.80 5.34 -2.67
CA HIS A 2 16.83 3.92 -3.04
C HIS A 2 15.92 3.16 -2.07
N ALA A 3 15.21 2.15 -2.57
CA ALA A 3 14.32 1.31 -1.77
C ALA A 3 14.54 -0.17 -2.13
N ALA A 4 14.34 -1.04 -1.14
CA ALA A 4 14.30 -2.48 -1.33
C ALA A 4 12.85 -2.97 -1.14
N LEU A 5 12.41 -3.90 -1.98
CA LEU A 5 11.09 -4.53 -1.86
C LEU A 5 11.25 -5.93 -1.28
N VAL A 6 10.55 -6.18 -0.18
CA VAL A 6 10.52 -7.49 0.47
C VAL A 6 9.08 -8.00 0.44
N SER A 7 8.88 -9.18 -0.15
CA SER A 7 7.60 -9.89 -0.03
C SER A 7 7.68 -10.82 1.18
N LEU A 8 6.70 -10.72 2.09
CA LEU A 8 6.65 -11.48 3.35
C LEU A 8 5.40 -12.37 3.43
N PRO A 9 5.24 -13.37 2.55
CA PRO A 9 3.96 -14.08 2.36
C PRO A 9 3.55 -15.00 3.51
N CYS A 10 4.49 -15.42 4.36
CA CYS A 10 4.20 -16.25 5.53
C CYS A 10 5.14 -15.88 6.67
N TRP A 11 4.57 -15.28 7.71
CA TRP A 11 5.32 -14.80 8.87
C TRP A 11 5.88 -15.95 9.70
N GLU A 12 5.15 -17.05 9.82
CA GLU A 12 5.55 -18.22 10.61
C GLU A 12 6.79 -18.88 10.01
N LEU A 13 6.83 -19.05 8.69
CA LEU A 13 7.98 -19.62 8.01
C LEU A 13 9.18 -18.66 8.04
N PHE A 14 8.94 -17.36 7.87
CA PHE A 14 10.01 -16.36 7.98
C PHE A 14 10.57 -16.29 9.41
N ALA A 15 9.71 -16.37 10.42
CA ALA A 15 10.10 -16.40 11.83
C ALA A 15 10.91 -17.65 12.21
N ARG A 16 10.83 -18.74 11.45
CA ARG A 16 11.63 -19.96 11.67
C ARG A 16 13.02 -19.90 11.05
N GLN A 17 13.28 -18.94 10.16
CA GLN A 17 14.62 -18.76 9.58
C GLN A 17 15.61 -18.31 10.64
N ASP A 18 16.90 -18.50 10.39
CA ASP A 18 17.93 -17.99 11.30
C ASP A 18 17.96 -16.45 11.34
N ALA A 19 18.58 -15.91 12.39
CA ALA A 19 18.63 -14.47 12.58
C ALA A 19 19.40 -13.76 11.46
N ALA A 20 20.50 -14.35 10.98
CA ALA A 20 21.33 -13.75 9.94
C ALA A 20 20.56 -13.59 8.62
N TYR A 21 19.75 -14.58 8.24
CA TYR A 21 18.88 -14.53 7.07
C TYR A 21 17.81 -13.45 7.22
N ARG A 22 17.13 -13.39 8.37
CA ARG A 22 16.12 -12.34 8.61
C ARG A 22 16.73 -10.94 8.56
N ASP A 23 17.91 -10.76 9.15
CA ASP A 23 18.62 -9.48 9.15
C ASP A 23 19.08 -9.10 7.74
N GLN A 24 19.51 -10.08 6.94
CA GLN A 24 19.86 -9.87 5.54
C GLN A 24 18.65 -9.43 4.70
N VAL A 25 17.49 -10.08 4.89
CA VAL A 25 16.27 -9.76 4.14
C VAL A 25 15.67 -8.41 4.55
N LEU A 26 15.60 -8.14 5.86
CA LEU A 26 15.00 -6.91 6.38
C LEU A 26 15.93 -5.70 6.29
N GLY A 27 17.24 -5.92 6.27
CA GLY A 27 18.24 -4.87 6.25
C GLY A 27 18.18 -3.94 7.47
N GLN A 28 18.78 -2.75 7.34
CA GLN A 28 18.91 -1.76 8.42
C GLN A 28 18.20 -0.44 8.12
N ALA A 29 17.59 -0.30 6.95
CA ALA A 29 16.85 0.91 6.57
C ALA A 29 15.51 1.01 7.34
N PRO A 30 14.94 2.22 7.47
CA PRO A 30 13.56 2.37 7.92
C PRO A 30 12.60 1.56 7.04
N ARG A 31 11.62 0.90 7.65
CA ARG A 31 10.71 -0.02 6.97
C ARG A 31 9.29 0.51 6.96
N ILE A 32 8.58 0.23 5.87
CA ILE A 32 7.15 0.50 5.72
C ILE A 32 6.44 -0.83 5.47
N GLY A 33 5.51 -1.20 6.35
CA GLY A 33 4.62 -2.33 6.15
C GLY A 33 3.43 -1.88 5.32
N ILE A 34 3.07 -2.64 4.29
CA ILE A 34 1.97 -2.29 3.38
C ILE A 34 1.06 -3.51 3.26
N GLU A 35 -0.16 -3.40 3.78
CA GLU A 35 -1.13 -4.49 3.73
C GLU A 35 -2.56 -3.94 3.77
N ALA A 36 -3.46 -4.51 2.97
CA ALA A 36 -4.89 -4.20 3.02
C ALA A 36 -5.60 -4.90 4.21
N ALA A 37 -5.00 -4.80 5.40
CA ALA A 37 -5.47 -5.36 6.66
C ALA A 37 -4.98 -4.51 7.84
N SER A 38 -5.21 -4.98 9.06
CA SER A 38 -4.78 -4.32 10.29
C SER A 38 -3.26 -4.29 10.44
N ALA A 39 -2.74 -3.25 11.09
CA ALA A 39 -1.33 -3.14 11.48
C ALA A 39 -0.89 -4.19 12.52
N PHE A 40 -1.82 -4.94 13.11
CA PHE A 40 -1.56 -5.85 14.22
C PHE A 40 -0.43 -6.85 13.91
N GLY A 41 0.63 -6.83 14.72
CA GLY A 41 1.78 -7.73 14.62
C GLY A 41 2.89 -7.25 13.67
N TRP A 42 2.65 -6.21 12.86
CA TRP A 42 3.68 -5.66 11.96
C TRP A 42 4.84 -5.01 12.71
N GLU A 43 4.64 -4.54 13.94
CA GLU A 43 5.69 -3.98 14.80
C GLU A 43 6.88 -4.93 14.95
N ARG A 44 6.65 -6.24 14.88
CA ARG A 44 7.67 -7.30 14.89
C ARG A 44 8.68 -7.18 13.74
N TRP A 45 8.23 -6.73 12.56
CA TRP A 45 9.01 -6.73 11.33
C TRP A 45 9.46 -5.34 10.89
N LEU A 46 8.85 -4.28 11.41
CA LEU A 46 9.16 -2.90 11.03
C LEU A 46 10.30 -2.30 11.85
N GLY A 47 10.47 -2.76 13.09
CA GLY A 47 11.47 -2.23 14.00
C GLY A 47 11.21 -0.78 14.45
N PRO A 48 12.12 -0.22 15.25
CA PRO A 48 11.97 1.13 15.80
C PRO A 48 11.88 2.18 14.70
N GLY A 49 10.86 3.04 14.76
CA GLY A 49 10.67 4.11 13.77
C GLY A 49 10.12 3.66 12.42
N GLY A 50 9.71 2.40 12.28
CA GLY A 50 8.99 1.95 11.09
C GLY A 50 7.58 2.52 11.00
N ALA A 51 6.98 2.44 9.81
CA ALA A 51 5.62 2.89 9.55
C ALA A 51 4.77 1.77 8.95
N PHE A 52 3.44 1.90 9.06
CA PHE A 52 2.49 0.98 8.45
C PHE A 52 1.49 1.76 7.59
N ILE A 53 1.13 1.19 6.45
CA ILE A 53 0.13 1.71 5.51
C ILE A 53 -0.85 0.57 5.25
N GLY A 54 -2.08 0.71 5.75
CA GLY A 54 -3.11 -0.31 5.63
C GLY A 54 -4.42 0.14 6.22
N MET A 55 -5.21 -0.81 6.73
CA MET A 55 -6.50 -0.50 7.33
C MET A 55 -6.33 0.06 8.74
N GLU A 56 -6.93 1.23 9.00
CA GLU A 56 -7.01 1.85 10.33
C GLU A 56 -8.35 1.54 11.02
N ASP A 57 -9.39 1.24 10.24
CA ASP A 57 -10.75 0.91 10.70
C ASP A 57 -11.33 -0.29 9.94
N PHE A 58 -12.49 -0.81 10.39
CA PHE A 58 -13.22 -1.95 9.79
C PHE A 58 -13.62 -1.76 8.31
N GLY A 59 -13.42 -0.56 7.76
CA GLY A 59 -13.66 -0.23 6.36
C GLY A 59 -15.09 0.25 6.10
N GLU A 60 -15.25 0.92 4.97
CA GLU A 60 -16.55 1.29 4.41
C GLU A 60 -16.79 0.50 3.13
N THR A 61 -18.05 0.22 2.80
CA THR A 61 -18.39 -0.46 1.55
C THR A 61 -18.05 0.42 0.36
N ALA A 62 -17.04 0.02 -0.42
CA ALA A 62 -16.61 0.72 -1.61
C ALA A 62 -16.30 -0.29 -2.75
N PRO A 63 -16.45 0.11 -4.03
CA PRO A 63 -15.97 -0.68 -5.15
C PRO A 63 -14.47 -0.98 -5.02
N ALA A 64 -14.02 -2.15 -5.49
CA ALA A 64 -12.62 -2.57 -5.37
C ALA A 64 -11.60 -1.55 -5.93
N SER A 65 -11.98 -0.78 -6.96
CA SER A 65 -11.16 0.28 -7.56
C SER A 65 -10.96 1.52 -6.67
N GLU A 66 -11.77 1.68 -5.63
CA GLU A 66 -11.71 2.77 -4.66
C GLU A 66 -11.14 2.32 -3.31
N LEU A 67 -11.19 1.01 -3.03
CA LEU A 67 -10.75 0.41 -1.78
C LEU A 67 -9.31 0.79 -1.45
N TYR A 68 -8.35 0.55 -2.35
CA TYR A 68 -6.93 0.86 -2.07
C TYR A 68 -6.65 2.34 -1.80
N ARG A 69 -7.37 3.26 -2.47
CA ARG A 69 -7.27 4.70 -2.19
C ARG A 69 -7.79 5.03 -0.79
N ARG A 70 -8.92 4.42 -0.37
CA ARG A 70 -9.49 4.59 0.97
C ARG A 70 -8.62 3.99 2.06
N LEU A 71 -7.95 2.86 1.78
CA LEU A 71 -6.94 2.28 2.67
C LEU A 71 -5.62 3.06 2.68
N GLY A 72 -5.51 4.12 1.85
CA GLY A 72 -4.28 4.89 1.68
C GLY A 72 -3.12 4.06 1.10
N ILE A 73 -3.39 2.91 0.50
CA ILE A 73 -2.38 2.12 -0.22
C ILE A 73 -2.25 2.73 -1.62
N THR A 74 -1.54 3.86 -1.68
CA THR A 74 -1.23 4.59 -2.91
C THR A 74 0.27 4.83 -3.01
N ALA A 75 0.78 4.94 -4.24
CA ALA A 75 2.20 5.19 -4.47
C ALA A 75 2.64 6.50 -3.80
N GLU A 76 1.79 7.53 -3.85
CA GLU A 76 2.04 8.84 -3.25
C GLU A 76 2.20 8.74 -1.73
N ARG A 77 1.26 8.09 -1.01
CA ARG A 77 1.34 7.95 0.46
C ARG A 77 2.55 7.12 0.88
N ILE A 78 2.93 6.10 0.09
CA ILE A 78 4.13 5.30 0.34
C ILE A 78 5.39 6.16 0.17
N CYS A 79 5.50 6.93 -0.92
CA CYS A 79 6.61 7.84 -1.16
C CYS A 79 6.73 8.89 -0.06
N ASP A 80 5.64 9.59 0.28
CA ASP A 80 5.63 10.62 1.33
C ASP A 80 6.06 10.05 2.69
N THR A 81 5.57 8.85 3.01
CA THR A 81 5.97 8.14 4.24
C THR A 81 7.45 7.80 4.22
N ALA A 82 7.98 7.27 3.12
CA ALA A 82 9.39 6.93 2.99
C ALA A 82 10.29 8.17 3.14
N MET A 83 9.92 9.27 2.50
CA MET A 83 10.62 10.55 2.56
C MET A 83 10.66 11.12 3.98
N ARG A 84 9.52 11.07 4.69
CA ARG A 84 9.44 11.45 6.11
C ARG A 84 10.35 10.59 6.99
N LEU A 85 10.40 9.27 6.76
CA LEU A 85 11.21 8.35 7.57
C LEU A 85 12.72 8.56 7.40
N ILE A 86 13.17 9.00 6.23
CA ILE A 86 14.59 9.29 5.97
C ILE A 86 14.98 10.75 6.25
N GLY A 87 14.05 11.57 6.77
CA GLY A 87 14.29 12.97 7.12
C GLY A 87 14.33 13.92 5.93
N GLU A 88 13.84 13.51 4.76
CA GLU A 88 13.75 14.35 3.56
C GLU A 88 12.31 14.89 3.42
N THR A 89 11.98 16.00 4.10
CA THR A 89 10.66 16.63 3.93
C THR A 89 10.69 17.59 2.73
N GLY A 90 9.91 17.33 1.67
CA GLY A 90 9.60 18.34 0.64
C GLY A 90 10.11 18.12 -0.80
N ARG A 91 10.22 16.88 -1.31
CA ARG A 91 10.28 16.68 -2.77
C ARG A 91 8.90 16.38 -3.31
N ASP A 92 8.45 17.23 -4.24
CA ASP A 92 7.23 17.03 -5.02
C ASP A 92 7.46 15.86 -5.97
N PHE A 93 6.87 14.69 -5.68
CA PHE A 93 6.93 13.55 -6.59
C PHE A 93 5.81 13.73 -7.62
N PRO A 94 6.12 13.80 -8.93
CA PRO A 94 5.07 13.88 -9.92
C PRO A 94 4.20 12.63 -9.80
N SER A 95 2.90 12.81 -9.53
CA SER A 95 1.92 11.73 -9.66
C SER A 95 2.08 11.08 -11.04
N PRO A 96 1.91 9.77 -11.19
CA PRO A 96 1.89 9.11 -12.49
C PRO A 96 0.67 9.59 -13.28
N SER A 97 0.84 10.73 -13.95
CA SER A 97 -0.07 11.34 -14.91
C SER A 97 -0.20 10.38 -16.10
N GLY A 98 -1.13 9.42 -16.03
CA GLY A 98 -1.18 8.42 -17.10
C GLY A 98 -2.25 7.34 -17.04
N GLN A 99 -3.35 7.49 -16.31
CA GLN A 99 -4.54 6.67 -16.53
C GLN A 99 -5.75 7.58 -16.68
N LYS A 100 -6.07 7.95 -17.94
CA LYS A 100 -7.37 8.52 -18.26
C LYS A 100 -8.42 7.51 -17.85
N ALA A 101 -9.30 7.87 -16.93
CA ALA A 101 -10.54 7.16 -16.73
C ALA A 101 -11.33 7.23 -18.04
N GLU A 102 -11.42 6.11 -18.77
CA GLU A 102 -12.42 5.97 -19.82
C GLU A 102 -13.80 6.02 -19.15
N SER A 103 -14.47 7.15 -19.31
CA SER A 103 -15.88 7.29 -18.98
C SER A 103 -16.69 6.44 -19.96
N GLY A 104 -17.06 5.24 -19.51
CA GLY A 104 -18.02 4.40 -20.20
C GLY A 104 -19.33 5.17 -20.40
N ARG A 105 -19.57 5.61 -21.63
CA ARG A 105 -20.83 6.25 -22.04
C ARG A 105 -21.94 5.21 -21.93
N ALA A 106 -22.84 5.38 -20.97
CA ALA A 106 -24.03 4.56 -20.84
C ALA A 106 -24.85 4.64 -22.14
N GLN A 107 -25.05 3.51 -22.82
CA GLN A 107 -26.00 3.40 -23.93
C GLN A 107 -27.42 3.43 -23.36
N PRO A 108 -28.36 4.21 -23.92
CA PRO A 108 -29.75 4.15 -23.51
C PRO A 108 -30.40 2.82 -23.95
N ARG A 109 -31.12 2.17 -23.03
CA ARG A 109 -31.91 0.97 -23.30
C ARG A 109 -32.97 1.26 -24.38
N PRO A 110 -33.18 0.38 -25.38
CA PRO A 110 -34.29 0.51 -26.31
C PRO A 110 -35.62 0.31 -25.56
N THR A 111 -36.52 1.30 -25.67
CA THR A 111 -37.90 1.18 -25.19
C THR A 111 -38.67 0.25 -26.11
N ALA A 112 -39.31 -0.76 -25.52
CA ALA A 112 -40.17 -1.69 -26.23
C ALA A 112 -41.36 -0.95 -26.84
N ARG A 113 -41.49 -1.08 -28.16
CA ARG A 113 -42.67 -0.68 -28.94
C ARG A 113 -43.84 -1.57 -28.52
N LYS A 114 -44.92 -0.99 -28.00
CA LYS A 114 -46.23 -1.65 -27.87
C LYS A 114 -47.19 -1.07 -28.91
N GLY A 115 -47.81 -1.98 -29.66
CA GLY A 115 -49.12 -1.90 -30.32
C GLY A 115 -49.46 -0.64 -31.07
#